data_AF-A0A0H4CK68-F1
#
_entry.id   AF-A0A0H4CK68-F1
#
_cell.length_a   1.000
_cell.length_b   1.000
_cell.length_c   1.000
_cell.angle_alpha   90.00
_cell.angle_beta   90.00
_cell.angle_gamma   90.00
#
_symmetry.space_group_name_H-M   'P 1'
#
loop_
_entity.id
_entity.type
_entity.pdbx_description
1 polymer ?
#
loop_
_entity_poly.entity_id
_entity_poly.type
_entity_poly.pdbx_seq_one_letter_code
_entity_poly.pdbx_strand_id
1 'polypeptide(L)'
;MRDEQGYDELGARLKEFEGRPAAVSGVGKDPVNAPMIRHWCEALGDTHPAYTGPDAVAPPTMLQVWTMGGLSGHRGRTGAYDALLGLLDAAGCTAVVATDCEQEYLRPLRPGDEVGFDTVVEEVSGRKTTKLGTGYFVTTRTEVRVGGEPAGIHRFRILKYAPAPRKARLPGESQEPHLSREALRSGEPRALRPRPVINRDNAGFWQGVAEHRLLIQRCTGCGTPRHPWLPGCNACGSPRWDTVEASGEGTVYSYVVLHHPPFPAFDPPYAVGLIELAEGVRMVSNVVGVPYDKVRIGLPVRLEFRRCDEELTIPVFRAVER
;
A
#
# COMPACT_ATOMS: atom_id res chain seq x y z
N MET A 1 -33.11 -7.65 -15.99
CA MET A 1 -33.49 -6.49 -16.83
C MET A 1 -32.77 -5.28 -16.26
N ARG A 2 -32.12 -4.47 -17.10
CA ARG A 2 -31.52 -3.18 -16.69
C ARG A 2 -32.51 -2.08 -17.09
N ASP A 3 -32.65 -1.04 -16.27
CA ASP A 3 -33.45 0.13 -16.62
C ASP A 3 -32.74 1.03 -17.67
N GLU A 4 -33.43 2.07 -18.14
CA GLU A 4 -32.92 3.04 -19.13
C GLU A 4 -31.64 3.78 -18.67
N GLN A 5 -31.30 3.69 -17.39
CA GLN A 5 -30.11 4.31 -16.78
C GLN A 5 -29.01 3.27 -16.45
N GLY A 6 -29.23 2.00 -16.80
CA GLY A 6 -28.25 0.91 -16.67
C GLY A 6 -28.16 0.25 -15.29
N TYR A 7 -29.09 0.53 -14.37
CA TYR A 7 -29.16 -0.10 -13.05
C TYR A 7 -29.93 -1.42 -13.14
N ASP A 8 -29.49 -2.41 -12.34
CA ASP A 8 -30.35 -3.56 -12.06
C ASP A 8 -31.35 -3.21 -10.94
N GLU A 9 -32.34 -4.08 -10.72
CA GLU A 9 -33.42 -3.84 -9.75
C GLU A 9 -32.91 -3.47 -8.34
N LEU A 10 -31.80 -4.09 -7.92
CA LEU A 10 -31.13 -3.74 -6.68
C LEU A 10 -30.50 -2.34 -6.75
N GLY A 11 -29.81 -2.02 -7.84
CA GLY A 11 -29.24 -0.69 -8.07
C GLY A 11 -30.27 0.43 -8.00
N ALA A 12 -31.46 0.25 -8.57
CA ALA A 12 -32.54 1.23 -8.49
C ALA A 12 -33.00 1.46 -7.04
N ARG A 13 -33.18 0.39 -6.26
CA ARG A 13 -33.54 0.48 -4.84
C ARG A 13 -32.45 1.15 -4.00
N LEU A 14 -31.18 0.87 -4.31
CA LEU A 14 -30.06 1.49 -3.61
C LEU A 14 -29.94 2.99 -3.91
N LYS A 15 -30.32 3.42 -5.12
CA LYS A 15 -30.35 4.84 -5.49
C LYS A 15 -31.32 5.67 -4.67
N GLU A 16 -32.40 5.08 -4.17
CA GLU A 16 -33.35 5.79 -3.30
C GLU A 16 -32.73 6.28 -1.97
N PHE A 17 -31.55 5.76 -1.60
CA PHE A 17 -30.82 6.18 -0.41
C PHE A 17 -29.94 7.42 -0.64
N GLU A 18 -29.70 7.85 -1.88
CA GLU A 18 -28.98 9.09 -2.15
C GLU A 18 -29.68 10.29 -1.51
N GLY A 19 -28.89 11.17 -0.90
CA GLY A 19 -29.38 12.30 -0.13
C GLY A 19 -29.94 11.93 1.26
N ARG A 20 -30.09 10.65 1.60
CA ARG A 20 -30.54 10.25 2.95
C ARG A 20 -29.41 10.36 3.96
N PRO A 21 -29.70 10.76 5.21
CA PRO A 21 -28.69 10.85 6.24
C PRO A 21 -28.20 9.46 6.64
N ALA A 22 -26.89 9.30 6.76
CA ALA A 22 -26.22 8.14 7.33
C ALA A 22 -25.83 8.33 8.81
N ALA A 23 -25.65 9.59 9.24
CA ALA A 23 -25.57 9.99 10.64
C ALA A 23 -26.17 11.39 10.78
N VAL A 24 -26.93 11.63 11.85
CA VAL A 24 -27.53 12.94 12.15
C VAL A 24 -27.11 13.35 13.55
N SER A 25 -26.61 14.57 13.69
CA SER A 25 -26.15 15.14 14.97
C SER A 25 -25.19 14.18 15.70
N GLY A 26 -24.30 13.55 14.95
CA GLY A 26 -23.24 12.72 15.50
C GLY A 26 -22.31 13.57 16.35
N VAL A 27 -21.86 13.01 17.47
CA VAL A 27 -20.88 13.64 18.35
C VAL A 27 -19.69 12.69 18.49
N GLY A 28 -18.49 13.23 18.37
CA GLY A 28 -17.24 12.52 18.65
C GLY A 28 -17.27 11.99 20.08
N LYS A 29 -16.64 10.83 20.31
CA LYS A 29 -16.67 10.20 21.63
C LYS A 29 -15.94 10.99 22.69
N ASP A 30 -14.85 11.61 22.25
CA ASP A 30 -13.97 12.41 23.07
C ASP A 30 -13.79 13.76 22.36
N PRO A 31 -13.66 14.86 23.11
CA PRO A 31 -13.10 16.08 22.56
C PRO A 31 -11.74 15.77 21.94
N VAL A 32 -11.33 16.61 20.99
CA VAL A 32 -9.96 16.59 20.49
C VAL A 32 -9.03 16.65 21.69
N ASN A 33 -8.05 15.74 21.77
CA ASN A 33 -7.23 15.62 22.97
C ASN A 33 -5.77 15.27 22.65
N ALA A 34 -4.87 15.81 23.47
CA ALA A 34 -3.43 15.63 23.30
C ALA A 34 -2.96 14.16 23.37
N PRO A 35 -3.52 13.28 24.24
CA PRO A 35 -3.14 11.87 24.25
C PRO A 35 -3.34 11.16 22.91
N MET A 36 -4.51 11.33 22.27
CA MET A 36 -4.78 10.72 20.97
C MET A 36 -3.93 11.32 19.86
N ILE A 37 -3.69 12.64 19.87
CA ILE A 37 -2.77 13.30 18.92
C ILE A 37 -1.37 12.68 19.03
N ARG A 38 -0.84 12.59 20.25
CA ARG A 38 0.49 12.02 20.49
C ARG A 38 0.59 10.58 19.98
N HIS A 39 -0.36 9.71 20.31
CA HIS A 39 -0.31 8.31 19.87
C HIS A 39 -0.44 8.16 18.35
N TRP A 40 -1.25 9.02 17.71
CA TRP A 40 -1.34 9.05 16.26
C TRP A 40 0.00 9.47 15.62
N CYS A 41 0.63 10.54 16.13
CA CYS A 41 1.92 11.03 15.66
C CYS A 41 3.04 9.99 15.85
N GLU A 42 3.09 9.33 17.01
CA GLU A 42 4.04 8.24 17.28
C GLU A 42 3.87 7.07 16.31
N ALA A 43 2.61 6.65 16.06
CA ALA A 43 2.32 5.53 15.16
C ALA A 43 2.68 5.83 13.70
N LEU A 44 2.55 7.07 13.27
CA LEU A 44 2.88 7.49 11.90
C LEU A 44 4.31 8.03 11.74
N GLY A 45 5.03 8.22 12.85
CA GLY A 45 6.36 8.84 12.83
C GLY A 45 6.33 10.32 12.45
N ASP A 46 5.21 11.01 12.65
CA ASP A 46 5.06 12.43 12.35
C ASP A 46 5.48 13.28 13.55
N THR A 47 6.61 13.97 13.43
CA THR A 47 7.23 14.76 14.50
C THR A 47 7.02 16.26 14.33
N HIS A 48 6.02 16.69 13.55
CA HIS A 48 5.83 18.12 13.29
C HIS A 48 5.51 18.89 14.60
N PRO A 49 6.21 20.01 14.89
CA PRO A 49 6.14 20.67 16.20
C PRO A 49 4.75 21.25 16.54
N ALA A 50 3.95 21.59 15.52
CA ALA A 50 2.60 22.13 15.69
C ALA A 50 1.62 21.18 16.43
N TYR A 51 1.96 19.89 16.57
CA TYR A 51 1.11 18.90 17.23
C TYR A 51 1.42 18.72 18.72
N THR A 52 2.34 19.53 19.26
CA THR A 52 2.83 19.42 20.64
C THR A 52 2.78 20.77 21.36
N GLY A 53 2.74 20.74 22.69
CA GLY A 53 2.72 21.95 23.53
C GLY A 53 1.33 22.53 23.78
N PRO A 54 1.25 23.69 24.43
CA PRO A 54 -0.01 24.30 24.86
C PRO A 54 -0.90 24.77 23.69
N ASP A 55 -0.29 25.16 22.56
CA ASP A 55 -0.99 25.64 21.36
C ASP A 55 -1.16 24.56 20.29
N ALA A 56 -1.05 23.28 20.69
CA ALA A 56 -1.11 22.16 19.78
C ALA A 56 -2.39 22.19 18.93
N VAL A 57 -2.24 21.83 17.66
CA VAL A 57 -3.36 21.49 16.77
C VAL A 57 -3.36 19.99 16.53
N ALA A 58 -4.52 19.41 16.27
CA ALA A 58 -4.56 18.04 15.77
C ALA A 58 -4.03 18.02 14.32
N PRO A 59 -3.22 17.00 13.94
CA PRO A 59 -2.90 16.75 12.54
C PRO A 59 -4.18 16.76 11.70
N PRO A 60 -4.25 17.50 10.58
CA PRO A 60 -5.47 17.61 9.78
C PRO A 60 -6.02 16.24 9.34
N THR A 61 -5.14 15.31 9.03
CA THR A 61 -5.44 13.91 8.67
C THR A 61 -6.09 13.09 9.79
N MET A 62 -6.17 13.62 11.02
CA MET A 62 -6.99 13.04 12.09
C MET A 62 -8.47 13.40 12.00
N LEU A 63 -8.92 14.17 11.00
CA LEU A 63 -10.32 14.63 10.88
C LEU A 63 -11.34 13.50 11.09
N GLN A 64 -11.14 12.35 10.44
CA GLN A 64 -12.02 11.19 10.60
C GLN A 64 -11.87 10.49 11.96
N VAL A 65 -10.68 10.52 12.57
CA VAL A 65 -10.38 9.82 13.84
C VAL A 65 -11.37 10.24 14.93
N TRP A 66 -11.71 11.54 14.97
CA TRP A 66 -12.62 12.11 15.95
C TRP A 66 -14.09 11.72 15.75
N THR A 67 -14.46 11.21 14.57
CA THR A 67 -15.84 10.78 14.26
C THR A 67 -16.01 9.26 14.23
N MET A 68 -14.93 8.49 14.45
CA MET A 68 -14.98 7.03 14.39
C MET A 68 -15.80 6.42 15.53
N GLY A 69 -16.63 5.43 15.19
CA GLY A 69 -17.34 4.61 16.16
C GLY A 69 -16.44 3.71 17.06
N GLY A 70 -15.14 3.55 16.77
CA GLY A 70 -14.23 2.70 17.53
C GLY A 70 -14.74 1.26 17.73
N LEU A 71 -14.22 0.56 18.75
CA LEU A 71 -14.60 -0.83 19.04
C LEU A 71 -16.05 -1.00 19.52
N SER A 72 -16.64 0.05 20.11
CA SER A 72 -18.03 0.02 20.59
C SER A 72 -19.07 0.35 19.51
N GLY A 73 -18.64 0.57 18.25
CA GLY A 73 -19.53 0.94 17.15
C GLY A 73 -20.00 2.40 17.16
N HIS A 74 -20.67 2.80 16.08
CA HIS A 74 -21.22 4.15 15.92
C HIS A 74 -22.55 4.27 16.66
N ARG A 75 -22.66 5.24 17.58
CA ARG A 75 -23.93 5.51 18.30
C ARG A 75 -24.90 6.40 17.51
N GLY A 76 -24.42 7.13 16.51
CA GLY A 76 -25.20 8.09 15.72
C GLY A 76 -25.58 7.62 14.31
N ARG A 77 -25.39 6.34 13.97
CA ARG A 77 -25.73 5.82 12.64
C ARG A 77 -27.25 5.74 12.48
N THR A 78 -27.76 6.16 11.33
CA THR A 78 -29.20 6.10 11.04
C THR A 78 -29.62 4.71 10.58
N GLY A 79 -30.89 4.36 10.84
CA GLY A 79 -31.49 3.13 10.31
C GLY A 79 -31.53 3.09 8.77
N ALA A 80 -31.49 4.23 8.09
CA ALA A 80 -31.43 4.28 6.63
C ALA A 80 -30.11 3.73 6.09
N TYR A 81 -28.98 4.07 6.73
CA TYR A 81 -27.68 3.55 6.29
C TYR A 81 -27.48 2.09 6.66
N ASP A 82 -27.98 1.66 7.83
CA ASP A 82 -27.99 0.23 8.17
C ASP A 82 -28.87 -0.58 7.21
N ALA A 83 -30.03 -0.04 6.78
CA ALA A 83 -30.87 -0.67 5.77
C ALA A 83 -30.17 -0.78 4.41
N LEU A 84 -29.46 0.27 3.97
CA LEU A 84 -28.66 0.23 2.74
C LEU A 84 -27.59 -0.86 2.80
N LEU A 85 -26.84 -0.93 3.90
CA LEU A 85 -25.80 -1.96 4.07
C LEU A 85 -26.41 -3.36 4.15
N GLY A 86 -27.55 -3.51 4.85
CA GLY A 86 -28.29 -4.76 4.94
C GLY A 86 -28.83 -5.26 3.59
N LEU A 87 -29.28 -4.36 2.71
CA LEU A 87 -29.68 -4.72 1.34
C LEU A 87 -28.51 -5.24 0.52
N LEU A 88 -27.34 -4.61 0.63
CA LEU A 88 -26.12 -5.07 -0.03
C LEU A 88 -25.69 -6.45 0.51
N ASP A 89 -25.74 -6.65 1.82
CA ASP A 89 -25.40 -7.93 2.45
C ASP A 89 -26.37 -9.05 2.04
N ALA A 90 -27.67 -8.78 2.03
CA ALA A 90 -28.70 -9.72 1.58
C ALA A 90 -28.55 -10.10 0.10
N ALA A 91 -27.98 -9.21 -0.72
CA ALA A 91 -27.65 -9.46 -2.12
C ALA A 91 -26.30 -10.19 -2.33
N GLY A 92 -25.66 -10.64 -1.24
CA GLY A 92 -24.38 -11.35 -1.28
C GLY A 92 -23.15 -10.44 -1.34
N CYS A 93 -23.32 -9.12 -1.28
CA CYS A 93 -22.21 -8.16 -1.24
C CYS A 93 -21.66 -7.99 0.18
N THR A 94 -21.14 -9.09 0.73
CA THR A 94 -20.73 -9.22 2.13
C THR A 94 -19.35 -8.67 2.43
N ALA A 95 -18.49 -8.51 1.43
CA ALA A 95 -17.17 -7.92 1.60
C ALA A 95 -17.21 -6.40 1.35
N VAL A 96 -16.30 -5.68 2.02
CA VAL A 96 -16.16 -4.23 1.89
C VAL A 96 -14.69 -3.86 1.75
N VAL A 97 -14.41 -2.86 0.92
CA VAL A 97 -13.09 -2.23 0.82
C VAL A 97 -13.27 -0.72 0.63
N ALA A 98 -12.45 0.08 1.29
CA ALA A 98 -12.37 1.51 1.02
C ALA A 98 -11.57 1.73 -0.28
N THR A 99 -12.08 2.55 -1.18
CA THR A 99 -11.45 2.80 -2.48
C THR A 99 -10.93 4.22 -2.62
N ASP A 100 -11.64 5.19 -2.05
CA ASP A 100 -11.30 6.61 -2.18
C ASP A 100 -11.60 7.35 -0.87
N CYS A 101 -10.75 8.33 -0.57
CA CYS A 101 -10.87 9.19 0.61
C CYS A 101 -10.41 10.60 0.22
N GLU A 102 -11.32 11.56 0.28
CA GLU A 102 -11.06 12.98 0.04
C GLU A 102 -11.40 13.78 1.30
N GLN A 103 -10.47 14.62 1.73
CA GLN A 103 -10.65 15.46 2.92
C GLN A 103 -10.35 16.93 2.59
N GLU A 104 -11.26 17.80 2.99
CA GLU A 104 -11.10 19.25 2.95
C GLU A 104 -10.99 19.78 4.38
N TYR A 105 -9.93 20.54 4.67
CA TYR A 105 -9.65 21.05 6.01
C TYR A 105 -9.92 22.56 6.02
N LEU A 106 -10.99 22.97 6.70
CA LEU A 106 -11.42 24.37 6.71
C LEU A 106 -10.74 25.17 7.83
N ARG A 107 -10.49 24.53 8.98
CA ARG A 107 -9.71 25.10 10.08
C ARG A 107 -9.00 23.99 10.87
N PRO A 108 -7.91 24.31 11.58
CA PRO A 108 -7.30 23.37 12.51
C PRO A 108 -8.24 23.05 13.67
N LEU A 109 -8.21 21.79 14.10
CA LEU A 109 -8.84 21.33 15.34
C LEU A 109 -7.85 21.46 16.49
N ARG A 110 -8.35 21.79 17.68
CA ARG A 110 -7.51 22.02 18.87
C ARG A 110 -7.95 21.17 20.05
N PRO A 111 -7.03 20.76 20.95
CA PRO A 111 -7.41 20.10 22.18
C PRO A 111 -8.52 20.86 22.93
N GLY A 112 -9.58 20.14 23.30
CA GLY A 112 -10.81 20.70 23.89
C GLY A 112 -11.95 20.93 22.90
N ASP A 113 -11.70 20.95 21.59
CA ASP A 113 -12.76 21.06 20.59
C ASP A 113 -13.73 19.85 20.66
N GLU A 114 -15.02 20.12 20.87
CA GLU A 114 -16.07 19.13 20.78
C GLU A 114 -16.53 18.97 19.32
N VAL A 115 -16.25 17.80 18.75
CA VAL A 115 -16.52 17.51 17.34
C VAL A 115 -17.95 16.99 17.18
N GLY A 116 -18.75 17.70 16.40
CA GLY A 116 -20.04 17.23 15.87
C GLY A 116 -19.93 16.90 14.38
N PHE A 117 -20.82 16.06 13.87
CA PHE A 117 -20.85 15.75 12.43
C PHE A 117 -22.22 15.26 11.95
N ASP A 118 -22.48 15.49 10.66
CA ASP A 118 -23.56 14.84 9.92
C ASP A 118 -22.96 14.11 8.72
N THR A 119 -23.53 12.96 8.39
CA THR A 119 -23.11 12.19 7.22
C THR A 119 -24.32 11.95 6.33
N VAL A 120 -24.15 12.12 5.03
CA VAL A 120 -25.15 11.81 4.00
C VAL A 120 -24.61 10.74 3.05
N VAL A 121 -25.49 9.88 2.54
CA VAL A 121 -25.18 9.06 1.36
C VAL A 121 -25.19 9.98 0.15
N GLU A 122 -24.01 10.36 -0.33
CA GLU A 122 -23.86 11.32 -1.42
C GLU A 122 -24.11 10.65 -2.77
N GLU A 123 -23.55 9.45 -2.97
CA GLU A 123 -23.69 8.71 -4.22
C GLU A 123 -23.73 7.19 -3.98
N VAL A 124 -24.52 6.47 -4.77
CA VAL A 124 -24.46 5.03 -4.97
C VAL A 124 -24.29 4.74 -6.46
N SER A 125 -23.25 3.99 -6.83
CA SER A 125 -23.02 3.66 -8.23
C SER A 125 -23.97 2.58 -8.74
N GLY A 126 -24.10 2.44 -10.06
CA GLY A 126 -24.63 1.20 -10.66
C GLY A 126 -23.73 0.00 -10.36
N ARG A 127 -24.21 -1.21 -10.68
CA ARG A 127 -23.45 -2.46 -10.47
C ARG A 127 -22.13 -2.44 -11.24
N LYS A 128 -21.03 -2.73 -10.54
CA LYS A 128 -19.67 -2.80 -11.11
C LYS A 128 -19.04 -4.16 -10.85
N THR A 129 -18.31 -4.66 -11.84
CA THR A 129 -17.47 -5.86 -11.72
C THR A 129 -16.02 -5.43 -11.65
N THR A 130 -15.33 -5.81 -10.58
CA THR A 130 -13.90 -5.52 -10.35
C THR A 130 -13.12 -6.82 -10.21
N LYS A 131 -11.79 -6.75 -10.04
CA LYS A 131 -10.96 -7.92 -9.75
C LYS A 131 -11.30 -8.57 -8.40
N LEU A 132 -11.79 -7.79 -7.42
CA LEU A 132 -12.16 -8.29 -6.10
C LEU A 132 -13.51 -9.00 -6.13
N GLY A 133 -14.39 -8.60 -7.05
CA GLY A 133 -15.72 -9.14 -7.21
C GLY A 133 -16.71 -8.13 -7.77
N THR A 134 -17.97 -8.52 -7.77
CA THR A 134 -19.08 -7.72 -8.31
C THR A 134 -19.84 -7.06 -7.17
N GLY A 135 -20.11 -5.76 -7.28
CA GLY A 135 -20.70 -4.99 -6.20
C GLY A 135 -21.13 -3.58 -6.59
N TYR A 136 -21.31 -2.73 -5.58
CA TYR A 136 -21.74 -1.34 -5.71
C TYR A 136 -20.83 -0.45 -4.89
N PHE A 137 -20.51 0.71 -5.44
CA PHE A 137 -19.82 1.74 -4.70
C PHE A 137 -20.82 2.60 -3.94
N VAL A 138 -20.48 2.96 -2.71
CA VAL A 138 -21.26 3.86 -1.86
C VAL A 138 -20.33 4.96 -1.40
N THR A 139 -20.66 6.19 -1.76
CA THR A 139 -19.95 7.41 -1.36
C THR A 139 -20.75 8.09 -0.26
N THR A 140 -20.10 8.34 0.88
CA THR A 140 -20.66 9.13 1.97
C THR A 140 -19.90 10.43 2.11
N ARG A 141 -20.61 11.53 2.32
CA ARG A 141 -20.03 12.83 2.64
C ARG A 141 -20.34 13.16 4.09
N THR A 142 -19.31 13.43 4.88
CA THR A 142 -19.40 13.82 6.28
C THR A 142 -18.97 15.28 6.42
N GLU A 143 -19.84 16.10 6.99
CA GLU A 143 -19.54 17.48 7.36
C GLU A 143 -19.22 17.50 8.85
N VAL A 144 -18.00 17.90 9.18
CA VAL A 144 -17.49 17.95 10.56
C VAL A 144 -17.56 19.38 11.04
N ARG A 145 -18.10 19.57 12.24
CA ARG A 145 -18.37 20.87 12.87
C ARG A 145 -17.83 20.90 14.29
N VAL A 146 -17.52 22.09 14.79
CA VAL A 146 -17.15 22.31 16.20
C VAL A 146 -17.79 23.61 16.63
N GLY A 147 -18.59 23.56 17.71
CA GLY A 147 -19.39 24.72 18.15
C GLY A 147 -20.40 25.20 17.11
N GLY A 148 -20.86 24.32 16.21
CA GLY A 148 -21.76 24.65 15.10
C GLY A 148 -21.07 25.11 13.81
N GLU A 149 -19.81 25.54 13.89
CA GLU A 149 -19.04 26.04 12.74
C GLU A 149 -18.37 24.90 11.95
N PRO A 150 -18.33 24.95 10.60
CA PRO A 150 -17.63 23.98 9.77
C PRO A 150 -16.13 23.89 10.11
N ALA A 151 -15.64 22.67 10.28
CA ALA A 151 -14.23 22.38 10.54
C ALA A 151 -13.56 21.58 9.41
N GLY A 152 -14.31 20.70 8.75
CA GLY A 152 -13.81 19.94 7.60
C GLY A 152 -14.89 19.14 6.91
N ILE A 153 -14.58 18.65 5.72
CA ILE A 153 -15.44 17.79 4.92
C ILE A 153 -14.68 16.52 4.61
N HIS A 154 -15.32 15.36 4.76
CA HIS A 154 -14.73 14.06 4.46
C HIS A 154 -15.66 13.29 3.53
N ARG A 155 -15.23 13.06 2.29
CA ARG A 155 -15.89 12.15 1.35
C ARG A 155 -15.17 10.82 1.35
N PHE A 156 -15.92 9.76 1.59
CA PHE A 156 -15.38 8.41 1.71
C PHE A 156 -16.16 7.47 0.81
N ARG A 157 -15.45 6.74 -0.05
CA ARG A 157 -16.03 5.78 -0.98
C ARG A 157 -15.63 4.37 -0.59
N ILE A 158 -16.64 3.51 -0.45
CA ILE A 158 -16.46 2.07 -0.26
C ILE A 158 -17.01 1.31 -1.45
N LEU A 159 -16.45 0.14 -1.71
CA LEU A 159 -17.04 -0.89 -2.55
C LEU A 159 -17.55 -2.01 -1.63
N LYS A 160 -18.87 -2.24 -1.65
CA LYS A 160 -19.48 -3.46 -1.09
C LYS A 160 -19.67 -4.46 -2.22
N TYR A 161 -19.09 -5.64 -2.10
CA TYR A 161 -19.00 -6.60 -3.21
C TYR A 161 -19.15 -8.05 -2.75
N ALA A 162 -19.66 -8.89 -3.65
CA ALA A 162 -19.61 -10.32 -3.53
C ALA A 162 -18.20 -10.77 -3.92
N PRO A 163 -17.41 -11.39 -3.01
CA PRO A 163 -16.06 -11.85 -3.34
C PRO A 163 -16.09 -12.74 -4.57
N ALA A 164 -15.19 -12.49 -5.51
CA ALA A 164 -14.99 -13.42 -6.61
C ALA A 164 -14.67 -14.81 -6.03
N PRO A 165 -15.28 -15.90 -6.52
CA PRO A 165 -15.01 -17.23 -6.03
C PRO A 165 -13.51 -17.48 -6.16
N ARG A 166 -12.83 -17.55 -5.02
CA ARG A 166 -11.47 -18.06 -4.94
C ARG A 166 -11.54 -19.46 -5.51
N LYS A 167 -10.83 -19.78 -6.60
CA LYS A 167 -10.76 -21.14 -7.15
C LYS A 167 -10.63 -22.11 -5.99
N ALA A 168 -11.66 -22.92 -5.77
CA ALA A 168 -11.74 -23.79 -4.61
C ALA A 168 -10.54 -24.74 -4.67
N ARG A 169 -9.74 -24.72 -3.61
CA ARG A 169 -8.64 -25.66 -3.41
C ARG A 169 -9.28 -26.97 -2.94
N LEU A 170 -9.03 -28.07 -3.64
CA LEU A 170 -9.60 -29.37 -3.30
C LEU A 170 -9.13 -29.81 -1.89
N PRO A 171 -10.02 -30.37 -1.04
CA PRO A 171 -9.63 -30.87 0.28
C PRO A 171 -8.72 -32.09 0.13
N GLY A 172 -7.44 -31.94 0.48
CA GLY A 172 -6.43 -33.00 0.35
C GLY A 172 -5.02 -32.52 -0.01
N GLU A 173 -4.85 -31.26 -0.43
CA GLU A 173 -3.51 -30.68 -0.63
C GLU A 173 -2.87 -30.31 0.71
N SER A 174 -2.08 -31.24 1.25
CA SER A 174 -1.10 -30.97 2.29
C SER A 174 -0.19 -29.80 1.91
N GLN A 175 0.11 -28.93 2.89
CA GLN A 175 1.10 -27.86 2.78
C GLN A 175 2.51 -28.44 2.61
N GLU A 176 2.84 -28.87 1.40
CA GLU A 176 4.22 -28.89 0.93
C GLU A 176 4.26 -28.12 -0.39
N PRO A 177 5.21 -27.19 -0.60
CA PRO A 177 5.37 -26.51 -1.87
C PRO A 177 6.02 -27.48 -2.86
N HIS A 178 5.31 -28.53 -3.22
CA HIS A 178 5.55 -29.20 -4.47
C HIS A 178 4.85 -28.39 -5.54
N LEU A 179 5.67 -27.70 -6.36
CA LEU A 179 5.35 -27.53 -7.77
C LEU A 179 4.66 -28.82 -8.22
N SER A 180 3.47 -28.73 -8.80
CA SER A 180 2.92 -29.88 -9.48
C SER A 180 4.04 -30.39 -10.40
N ARG A 181 4.42 -31.65 -10.21
CA ARG A 181 5.41 -32.32 -11.07
C ARG A 181 4.97 -32.24 -12.55
N GLU A 182 3.73 -31.82 -12.81
CA GLU A 182 3.12 -31.49 -14.10
C GLU A 182 3.58 -30.16 -14.71
N ALA A 183 3.79 -29.07 -13.96
CA ALA A 183 4.31 -27.82 -14.54
C ALA A 183 5.81 -27.90 -14.88
N LEU A 184 6.54 -28.76 -14.16
CA LEU A 184 7.90 -29.17 -14.53
C LEU A 184 7.93 -30.12 -15.73
N ARG A 185 6.78 -30.70 -16.12
CA ARG A 185 6.65 -31.64 -17.26
C ARG A 185 6.07 -31.02 -18.52
N SER A 186 5.43 -29.84 -18.46
CA SER A 186 4.69 -29.28 -19.60
C SER A 186 5.54 -28.56 -20.65
N GLY A 187 6.84 -28.32 -20.41
CA GLY A 187 7.72 -27.72 -21.43
C GLY A 187 7.28 -26.33 -21.91
N GLU A 188 6.33 -25.68 -21.22
CA GLU A 188 5.86 -24.35 -21.58
C GLU A 188 6.94 -23.30 -21.22
N PRO A 189 7.26 -22.36 -22.12
CA PRO A 189 8.28 -21.34 -21.86
C PRO A 189 7.89 -20.48 -20.67
N ARG A 190 8.76 -20.44 -19.65
CA ARG A 190 8.62 -19.54 -18.50
C ARG A 190 8.59 -18.09 -18.99
N ALA A 191 7.64 -17.29 -18.47
CA ALA A 191 7.56 -15.88 -18.84
C ALA A 191 8.86 -15.14 -18.49
N LEU A 192 9.33 -14.31 -19.41
CA LEU A 192 10.58 -13.56 -19.27
C LEU A 192 10.51 -12.57 -18.10
N ARG A 193 11.66 -12.31 -17.48
CA ARG A 193 11.79 -11.26 -16.45
C ARG A 193 11.53 -9.89 -17.07
N PRO A 194 10.87 -8.96 -16.34
CA PRO A 194 10.76 -7.58 -16.79
C PRO A 194 12.14 -7.00 -17.08
N ARG A 195 12.31 -6.42 -18.28
CA ARG A 195 13.57 -5.80 -18.70
C ARG A 195 13.73 -4.46 -17.97
N PRO A 196 14.95 -4.12 -17.51
CA PRO A 196 15.19 -2.82 -16.92
C PRO A 196 15.05 -1.72 -17.96
N VAL A 197 14.53 -0.56 -17.53
CA VAL A 197 14.55 0.65 -18.36
C VAL A 197 15.94 1.27 -18.26
N ILE A 198 16.72 1.10 -19.34
CA ILE A 198 18.09 1.63 -19.44
C ILE A 198 18.03 3.01 -20.11
N ASN A 199 18.61 4.00 -19.46
CA ASN A 199 18.76 5.37 -19.96
C ASN A 199 20.21 5.83 -19.81
N ARG A 200 20.50 7.07 -20.23
CA ARG A 200 21.85 7.64 -20.16
C ARG A 200 22.46 7.61 -18.76
N ASP A 201 21.65 7.80 -17.72
CA ASP A 201 22.13 8.01 -16.35
C ASP A 201 22.40 6.69 -15.61
N ASN A 202 21.76 5.59 -16.03
CA ASN A 202 21.94 4.26 -15.43
C ASN A 202 22.64 3.24 -16.35
N ALA A 203 22.98 3.60 -17.60
CA ALA A 203 23.62 2.70 -18.55
C ALA A 203 24.92 2.08 -18.01
N GLY A 204 25.75 2.87 -17.30
CA GLY A 204 27.00 2.38 -16.73
C GLY A 204 26.81 1.31 -15.64
N PHE A 205 25.72 1.38 -14.87
CA PHE A 205 25.37 0.31 -13.93
C PHE A 205 25.09 -1.00 -14.67
N TRP A 206 24.28 -0.95 -15.73
CA TRP A 206 23.90 -2.15 -16.49
C TRP A 206 25.05 -2.71 -17.34
N GLN A 207 25.95 -1.87 -17.84
CA GLN A 207 27.21 -2.30 -18.45
C GLN A 207 28.08 -3.07 -17.45
N GLY A 208 28.24 -2.55 -16.23
CA GLY A 208 28.92 -3.27 -15.16
C GLY A 208 28.26 -4.62 -14.87
N VAL A 209 26.93 -4.66 -14.74
CA VAL A 209 26.19 -5.92 -14.52
C VAL A 209 26.42 -6.93 -15.65
N ALA A 210 26.45 -6.49 -16.91
CA ALA A 210 26.74 -7.35 -18.06
C ALA A 210 28.17 -7.92 -18.03
N GLU A 211 29.12 -7.15 -17.48
CA GLU A 211 30.51 -7.58 -17.21
C GLU A 211 30.68 -8.34 -15.89
N HIS A 212 29.60 -8.65 -15.17
CA HIS A 212 29.60 -9.27 -13.84
C HIS A 212 30.37 -8.45 -12.79
N ARG A 213 30.22 -7.13 -12.85
CA ARG A 213 30.83 -6.16 -11.92
C ARG A 213 29.76 -5.23 -11.36
N LEU A 214 29.56 -5.24 -10.04
CA LEU A 214 28.57 -4.37 -9.40
C LEU A 214 29.20 -3.01 -9.13
N LEU A 215 28.97 -2.05 -10.03
CA LEU A 215 29.54 -0.72 -9.95
C LEU A 215 28.63 0.22 -9.13
N ILE A 216 29.20 0.84 -8.10
CA ILE A 216 28.59 1.89 -7.29
C ILE A 216 29.11 3.24 -7.79
N GLN A 217 28.20 4.17 -8.04
CA GLN A 217 28.57 5.51 -8.46
C GLN A 217 29.21 6.25 -7.27
N ARG A 218 30.33 6.95 -7.46
CA ARG A 218 30.99 7.72 -6.41
C ARG A 218 31.22 9.15 -6.87
N CYS A 219 30.87 10.13 -6.02
CA CYS A 219 31.09 11.53 -6.36
C CYS A 219 32.58 11.88 -6.31
N THR A 220 33.14 12.46 -7.37
CA THR A 220 34.55 12.90 -7.38
C THR A 220 34.77 14.24 -6.66
N GLY A 221 33.69 14.92 -6.23
CA GLY A 221 33.76 16.15 -5.45
C GLY A 221 33.80 15.93 -3.93
N CYS A 222 33.04 14.96 -3.42
CA CYS A 222 32.91 14.72 -1.97
C CYS A 222 33.12 13.25 -1.55
N GLY A 223 33.38 12.34 -2.49
CA GLY A 223 33.60 10.92 -2.20
C GLY A 223 32.36 10.11 -1.86
N THR A 224 31.17 10.72 -1.76
CA THR A 224 29.92 10.02 -1.40
C THR A 224 29.59 8.90 -2.40
N PRO A 225 29.44 7.63 -1.95
CA PRO A 225 28.92 6.54 -2.78
C PRO A 225 27.40 6.68 -2.94
N ARG A 226 26.89 6.28 -4.11
CA ARG A 226 25.50 6.52 -4.52
C ARG A 226 24.93 5.30 -5.26
N HIS A 227 23.76 4.88 -4.79
CA HIS A 227 22.87 3.97 -5.47
C HIS A 227 21.42 4.33 -5.07
N PRO A 228 20.45 4.44 -6.00
CA PRO A 228 20.58 4.29 -7.45
C PRO A 228 21.49 5.34 -8.11
N TRP A 229 21.89 5.10 -9.35
CA TRP A 229 22.71 6.04 -10.13
C TRP A 229 21.89 7.29 -10.49
N LEU A 230 22.48 8.47 -10.31
CA LEU A 230 21.86 9.77 -10.57
C LEU A 230 22.85 10.73 -11.26
N PRO A 231 22.37 11.67 -12.11
CA PRO A 231 23.24 12.58 -12.86
C PRO A 231 24.00 13.59 -11.97
N GLY A 232 23.57 13.81 -10.72
CA GLY A 232 24.20 14.75 -9.79
C GLY A 232 24.24 14.23 -8.36
N CYS A 233 25.22 14.69 -7.58
CA CYS A 233 25.41 14.29 -6.20
C CYS A 233 24.35 14.93 -5.28
N ASN A 234 23.61 14.10 -4.53
CA ASN A 234 22.62 14.57 -3.55
C ASN A 234 23.25 15.22 -2.30
N ALA A 235 24.55 15.02 -2.06
CA ALA A 235 25.26 15.61 -0.92
C ALA A 235 25.87 16.98 -1.24
N CYS A 236 26.50 17.16 -2.40
CA CYS A 236 27.23 18.40 -2.74
C CYS A 236 26.85 19.06 -4.07
N GLY A 237 25.90 18.49 -4.82
CA GLY A 237 25.46 19.03 -6.11
C GLY A 237 26.40 18.81 -7.29
N SER A 238 27.61 18.26 -7.09
CA SER A 238 28.56 18.00 -8.18
C SER A 238 27.96 17.06 -9.24
N PRO A 239 28.08 17.39 -10.54
CA PRO A 239 27.68 16.50 -11.64
C PRO A 239 28.77 15.48 -11.99
N ARG A 240 29.97 15.58 -11.38
CA ARG A 240 31.11 14.71 -11.68
C ARG A 240 31.13 13.51 -10.75
N TRP A 241 31.42 12.36 -11.33
CA TRP A 241 31.47 11.08 -10.63
C TRP A 241 32.37 10.08 -11.36
N ASP A 242 32.86 9.12 -10.60
CA ASP A 242 33.50 7.89 -11.06
C ASP A 242 32.74 6.68 -10.48
N THR A 243 33.34 5.50 -10.54
CA THR A 243 32.74 4.28 -10.00
C THR A 243 33.71 3.55 -9.09
N VAL A 244 33.16 2.86 -8.10
CA VAL A 244 33.87 1.87 -7.30
C VAL A 244 33.17 0.53 -7.44
N GLU A 245 33.94 -0.53 -7.56
CA GLU A 245 33.38 -1.89 -7.60
C GLU A 245 33.02 -2.33 -6.18
N ALA A 246 31.80 -2.81 -6.00
CA ALA A 246 31.34 -3.32 -4.71
C ALA A 246 32.08 -4.62 -4.38
N SER A 247 32.43 -4.80 -3.10
CA SER A 247 32.93 -6.06 -2.54
C SER A 247 31.99 -7.25 -2.77
N GLY A 248 30.69 -6.96 -2.96
CA GLY A 248 29.62 -7.93 -3.08
C GLY A 248 29.11 -8.45 -1.73
N GLU A 249 29.65 -7.97 -0.61
CA GLU A 249 29.16 -8.29 0.73
C GLU A 249 28.00 -7.37 1.12
N GLY A 250 26.97 -7.94 1.74
CA GLY A 250 25.85 -7.15 2.23
C GLY A 250 25.03 -7.86 3.31
N THR A 251 24.05 -7.14 3.82
CA THR A 251 23.08 -7.66 4.79
C THR A 251 21.66 -7.29 4.39
N VAL A 252 20.70 -8.15 4.68
CA VAL A 252 19.27 -7.82 4.48
C VAL A 252 18.88 -6.72 5.47
N TYR A 253 18.73 -5.48 4.99
CA TYR A 253 18.28 -4.36 5.81
C TYR A 253 16.77 -4.43 6.06
N SER A 254 16.01 -4.74 5.01
CA SER A 254 14.56 -4.99 5.06
C SER A 254 14.16 -5.92 3.93
N TYR A 255 12.97 -6.53 3.99
CA TYR A 255 12.47 -7.39 2.93
C TYR A 255 10.95 -7.45 2.91
N VAL A 256 10.41 -7.84 1.76
CA VAL A 256 9.00 -8.22 1.59
C VAL A 256 8.92 -9.60 0.96
N VAL A 257 7.86 -10.35 1.30
CA VAL A 257 7.56 -11.65 0.68
C VAL A 257 6.31 -11.51 -0.16
N LEU A 258 6.45 -11.74 -1.47
CA LEU A 258 5.33 -11.64 -2.39
C LEU A 258 4.61 -12.98 -2.47
N HIS A 259 3.40 -13.05 -1.89
CA HIS A 259 2.53 -14.23 -1.93
C HIS A 259 1.48 -14.17 -3.04
N HIS A 260 0.85 -13.01 -3.24
CA HIS A 260 -0.26 -12.83 -4.19
C HIS A 260 -0.40 -11.35 -4.60
N PRO A 261 -0.79 -11.04 -5.86
CA PRO A 261 -1.00 -11.96 -6.98
C PRO A 261 0.31 -12.58 -7.50
N PRO A 262 0.28 -13.79 -8.08
CA PRO A 262 1.45 -14.35 -8.73
C PRO A 262 1.87 -13.46 -9.91
N PHE A 263 3.17 -13.25 -10.06
CA PHE A 263 3.73 -12.56 -11.22
C PHE A 263 4.35 -13.60 -12.16
N PRO A 264 3.98 -13.67 -13.45
CA PRO A 264 4.36 -14.78 -14.34
C PRO A 264 5.86 -15.11 -14.41
N ALA A 265 6.74 -14.13 -14.22
CA ALA A 265 8.20 -14.31 -14.28
C ALA A 265 8.83 -14.90 -13.01
N PHE A 266 8.07 -15.04 -11.92
CA PHE A 266 8.56 -15.46 -10.61
C PHE A 266 7.72 -16.60 -10.05
N ASP A 267 8.36 -17.43 -9.22
CA ASP A 267 7.71 -18.53 -8.51
C ASP A 267 7.37 -18.05 -7.09
N PRO A 268 6.12 -17.69 -6.77
CA PRO A 268 5.74 -17.26 -5.42
C PRO A 268 5.61 -18.45 -4.45
N PRO A 269 5.85 -18.24 -3.15
CA PRO A 269 6.31 -16.98 -2.55
C PRO A 269 7.82 -16.77 -2.73
N TYR A 270 8.22 -15.51 -2.98
CA TYR A 270 9.64 -15.13 -3.08
C TYR A 270 9.92 -13.85 -2.30
N ALA A 271 11.16 -13.75 -1.79
CA ALA A 271 11.62 -12.57 -1.07
C ALA A 271 12.29 -11.56 -2.02
N VAL A 272 11.97 -10.29 -1.80
CA VAL A 272 12.70 -9.14 -2.35
C VAL A 272 13.29 -8.38 -1.17
N GLY A 273 14.60 -8.29 -1.13
CA GLY A 273 15.36 -7.63 -0.07
C GLY A 273 15.79 -6.22 -0.49
N LEU A 274 15.76 -5.30 0.46
CA LEU A 274 16.59 -4.11 0.46
C LEU A 274 17.90 -4.48 1.14
N ILE A 275 18.97 -4.60 0.36
CA ILE A 275 20.28 -5.06 0.81
C ILE A 275 21.17 -3.86 1.10
N GLU A 276 21.70 -3.78 2.31
CA GLU A 276 22.74 -2.82 2.67
C GLU A 276 24.11 -3.43 2.37
N LEU A 277 24.81 -2.83 1.42
CA LEU A 277 26.16 -3.25 1.01
C LEU A 277 27.21 -2.73 2.00
N ALA A 278 28.36 -3.39 2.04
CA ALA A 278 29.48 -2.97 2.89
C ALA A 278 29.95 -1.52 2.62
N GLU A 279 29.75 -1.03 1.38
CA GLU A 279 30.07 0.35 0.99
C GLU A 279 29.04 1.39 1.48
N GLY A 280 27.99 0.97 2.20
CA GLY A 280 27.02 1.85 2.86
C GLY A 280 25.83 2.28 2.00
N VAL A 281 25.77 1.86 0.73
CA VAL A 281 24.59 2.06 -0.13
C VAL A 281 23.61 0.89 -0.01
N ARG A 282 22.35 1.12 -0.37
CA ARG A 282 21.33 0.08 -0.38
C ARG A 282 20.84 -0.23 -1.78
N MET A 283 20.63 -1.51 -2.09
CA MET A 283 20.12 -1.98 -3.38
C MET A 283 18.95 -2.93 -3.20
N VAL A 284 17.90 -2.77 -4.01
CA VAL A 284 16.78 -3.71 -4.05
C VAL A 284 17.14 -4.88 -4.95
N SER A 285 17.00 -6.11 -4.45
CA SER A 285 17.27 -7.32 -5.23
C SER A 285 16.62 -8.57 -4.62
N ASN A 286 16.61 -9.68 -5.37
CA ASN A 286 16.15 -10.97 -4.84
C ASN A 286 17.15 -11.54 -3.82
N VAL A 287 16.62 -12.06 -2.71
CA VAL A 287 17.38 -12.90 -1.78
C VAL A 287 17.21 -14.37 -2.18
N VAL A 288 18.32 -15.08 -2.35
CA VAL A 288 18.34 -16.42 -2.95
C VAL A 288 19.19 -17.39 -2.13
N GLY A 289 19.10 -18.68 -2.42
CA GLY A 289 19.85 -19.71 -1.67
C GLY A 289 19.27 -20.05 -0.30
N VAL A 290 18.13 -19.46 0.05
CA VAL A 290 17.39 -19.75 1.29
C VAL A 290 15.88 -19.67 1.00
N PRO A 291 15.03 -20.48 1.65
CA PRO A 291 13.58 -20.33 1.58
C PRO A 291 13.09 -18.94 1.99
N TYR A 292 12.00 -18.46 1.40
CA TYR A 292 11.48 -17.10 1.62
C TYR A 292 11.14 -16.82 3.09
N ASP A 293 10.68 -17.84 3.83
CA ASP A 293 10.26 -17.78 5.24
C ASP A 293 11.44 -17.80 6.22
N LYS A 294 12.66 -17.98 5.71
CA LYS A 294 13.92 -17.90 6.46
C LYS A 294 14.69 -16.61 6.20
N VAL A 295 14.23 -15.78 5.25
CA VAL A 295 14.78 -14.44 5.07
C VAL A 295 14.41 -13.61 6.29
N ARG A 296 15.40 -12.90 6.85
CA ARG A 296 15.24 -12.08 8.05
C ARG A 296 16.14 -10.85 7.97
N ILE A 297 15.76 -9.80 8.69
CA ILE A 297 16.60 -8.61 8.86
C ILE A 297 17.94 -9.03 9.49
N GLY A 298 19.04 -8.47 8.97
CA GLY A 298 20.41 -8.76 9.38
C GLY A 298 20.98 -10.07 8.81
N LEU A 299 20.26 -10.80 7.95
CA LEU A 299 20.81 -11.99 7.28
C LEU A 299 21.99 -11.58 6.38
N PRO A 300 23.20 -12.13 6.56
CA PRO A 300 24.32 -11.87 5.69
C PRO A 300 24.10 -12.49 4.31
N VAL A 301 24.44 -11.73 3.28
CA VAL A 301 24.27 -12.13 1.89
C VAL A 301 25.49 -11.76 1.05
N ARG A 302 25.69 -12.47 -0.06
CA ARG A 302 26.75 -12.21 -1.03
C ARG A 302 26.19 -12.08 -2.44
N LEU A 303 26.72 -11.12 -3.17
CA LEU A 303 26.39 -10.86 -4.57
C LEU A 303 26.64 -12.10 -5.44
N GLU A 304 25.70 -12.37 -6.32
CA GLU A 304 25.77 -13.35 -7.40
C GLU A 304 25.15 -12.72 -8.65
N PHE A 305 25.73 -12.96 -9.82
CA PHE A 305 25.12 -12.58 -11.09
C PHE A 305 24.31 -13.73 -11.65
N ARG A 306 23.01 -13.49 -11.84
CA ARG A 306 22.07 -14.48 -12.34
C ARG A 306 21.67 -14.16 -13.77
N ARG A 307 22.03 -15.04 -14.68
CA ARG A 307 21.47 -15.06 -16.03
C ARG A 307 20.02 -15.53 -15.98
N CYS A 308 19.11 -14.64 -16.34
CA CYS A 308 17.67 -14.90 -16.37
C CYS A 308 17.22 -15.47 -17.73
N ASP A 309 17.87 -15.04 -18.81
CA ASP A 309 17.68 -15.52 -20.18
C ASP A 309 18.92 -15.15 -21.03
N GLU A 310 18.84 -15.29 -22.35
CA GLU A 310 19.98 -15.03 -23.24
C GLU A 310 20.52 -13.59 -23.16
N GLU A 311 19.65 -12.62 -22.85
CA GLU A 311 19.91 -11.18 -22.95
C GLU A 311 20.00 -10.46 -21.60
N LEU A 312 19.53 -11.07 -20.50
CA LEU A 312 19.50 -10.43 -19.19
C LEU A 312 20.23 -11.21 -18.11
N THR A 313 21.21 -10.53 -17.54
CA THR A 313 21.84 -10.86 -16.26
C THR A 313 21.41 -9.82 -15.23
N ILE A 314 21.09 -10.26 -14.02
CA ILE A 314 20.76 -9.39 -12.89
C ILE A 314 21.61 -9.71 -11.67
N PRO A 315 22.00 -8.71 -10.86
CA PRO A 315 22.63 -8.96 -9.57
C PRO A 315 21.56 -9.45 -8.58
N VAL A 316 21.81 -10.61 -7.97
CA VAL A 316 21.03 -11.20 -6.88
C VAL A 316 21.91 -11.39 -5.65
N PHE A 317 21.30 -11.62 -4.47
CA PHE A 317 22.04 -11.80 -3.24
C PHE A 317 21.76 -13.15 -2.62
N ARG A 318 22.77 -14.01 -2.58
CA ARG A 318 22.69 -15.34 -1.97
C ARG A 318 22.90 -15.23 -0.47
N ALA A 319 22.04 -15.84 0.32
CA ALA A 319 22.25 -16.00 1.75
C ALA A 319 23.54 -16.76 2.04
N VAL A 320 24.35 -16.25 2.95
CA VAL A 320 25.54 -16.92 3.44
C VAL A 320 25.20 -17.48 4.81
N GLU A 321 25.08 -18.80 4.92
CA GLU A 321 24.94 -19.43 6.24
C GLU A 321 26.25 -19.22 7.02
N ARG A 322 26.12 -18.82 8.29
CA ARG A 322 27.20 -18.90 9.26
C ARG A 322 27.11 -20.22 10.00
#